data_AF-A0A7X8R0W4-F1
#
_entry.id   AF-A0A7X8R0W4-F1
#
_cell.length_a   1.000
_cell.length_b   1.000
_cell.length_c   1.000
_cell.angle_alpha   90.00
_cell.angle_beta   90.00
_cell.angle_gamma   90.00
#
_symmetry.space_group_name_H-M   'P 1'
#
loop_
_entity.id
_entity.type
_entity.pdbx_description
1 polymer ?
#
loop_
_entity_poly.entity_id
_entity_poly.type
_entity_poly.pdbx_seq_one_letter_code
_entity_poly.pdbx_strand_id
1 'polypeptide(L)'
;MIKKTVVSLLSISLLATITVALLSPSSVMAVVGLTGSQGGFFEKVETRTLNTIKEGLDKLAKKMDKSDKLSYVSDDGIANVTAKKDSKEMLVIIYIDGSKLPEATCKNYSKVNDLAKEYLKPVLEEKQTMGLCSLFFSDAYDEYKKGITRIELVKKQEGITIECFGDTSSGKLSVNIKSTLPEKTTFLDRIKNMLLSK
;
A
#
# COMPACT_ATOMS: atom_id res chain seq x y z
N MET A 1 3.23 39.20 2.71
CA MET A 1 2.85 38.33 1.57
C MET A 1 4.03 37.42 1.14
N ILE A 2 4.75 36.90 2.14
CA ILE A 2 6.03 36.18 2.03
C ILE A 2 5.89 35.03 3.04
N LYS A 3 5.30 33.90 2.63
CA LYS A 3 5.22 32.61 3.37
C LYS A 3 4.36 31.57 2.63
N LYS A 4 4.44 31.52 1.30
CA LYS A 4 4.18 30.29 0.51
C LYS A 4 5.21 29.19 0.83
N THR A 5 6.10 29.43 1.80
CA THR A 5 7.19 28.57 2.29
C THR A 5 6.71 27.33 3.08
N VAL A 6 5.41 27.00 3.05
CA VAL A 6 4.85 25.74 3.58
C VAL A 6 3.94 25.07 2.53
N VAL A 7 4.18 25.32 1.24
CA VAL A 7 3.40 24.73 0.13
C VAL A 7 3.88 23.28 -0.21
N SER A 8 4.48 22.55 0.74
CA SER A 8 4.94 21.17 0.52
C SER A 8 4.47 20.16 1.58
N LEU A 9 3.45 20.48 2.38
CA LEU A 9 3.02 19.61 3.51
C LEU A 9 2.32 18.30 3.09
N LEU A 10 2.07 18.11 1.80
CA LEU A 10 1.09 17.14 1.34
C LEU A 10 1.74 15.96 0.62
N SER A 11 3.00 16.17 0.22
CA SER A 11 4.10 15.21 0.31
C SER A 11 4.36 14.77 1.74
N ILE A 12 4.25 15.68 2.72
CA ILE A 12 4.43 15.40 4.17
C ILE A 12 3.27 14.53 4.72
N SER A 13 2.48 13.87 3.86
CA SER A 13 1.54 12.81 4.23
C SER A 13 1.43 11.68 3.20
N LEU A 14 2.50 11.35 2.48
CA LEU A 14 2.80 9.91 2.29
C LEU A 14 3.05 9.19 3.64
N LEU A 15 3.31 9.84 4.78
CA LEU A 15 4.48 10.65 5.19
C LEU A 15 4.11 11.52 6.40
N ALA A 16 3.08 11.16 7.20
CA ALA A 16 2.93 11.58 8.58
C ALA A 16 4.17 11.25 9.41
N THR A 17 5.33 11.10 8.81
CA THR A 17 6.26 10.10 9.14
C THR A 17 5.56 8.74 8.70
N ILE A 18 6.28 7.74 8.30
CA ILE A 18 7.52 7.58 8.98
C ILE A 18 7.24 7.47 10.55
N THR A 19 5.97 7.54 11.07
CA THR A 19 5.60 7.98 12.45
C THR A 19 5.66 6.90 13.48
N VAL A 20 6.01 5.73 13.03
CA VAL A 20 6.40 4.65 13.91
C VAL A 20 7.93 4.56 14.01
N ALA A 21 8.71 5.22 13.14
CA ALA A 21 10.14 5.37 13.39
C ALA A 21 10.46 6.33 14.55
N LEU A 22 9.49 7.13 15.05
CA LEU A 22 9.77 8.25 15.97
C LEU A 22 9.26 8.14 17.42
N LEU A 23 8.60 7.07 17.86
CA LEU A 23 8.28 6.91 19.30
C LEU A 23 8.83 5.65 19.97
N SER A 24 9.29 4.67 19.20
CA SER A 24 10.22 3.63 19.66
C SER A 24 10.60 2.76 18.47
N PRO A 25 11.75 3.03 17.84
CA PRO A 25 12.34 2.11 16.86
C PRO A 25 12.30 0.64 17.36
N SER A 26 12.47 0.45 18.67
CA SER A 26 12.38 -0.83 19.39
C SER A 26 11.04 -1.57 19.29
N SER A 27 9.88 -0.90 19.12
CA SER A 27 8.57 -1.57 19.12
C SER A 27 8.23 -2.19 17.76
N VAL A 28 8.60 -1.52 16.67
CA VAL A 28 8.54 -2.14 15.32
C VAL A 28 9.66 -3.15 15.17
N MET A 29 10.87 -2.86 15.63
CA MET A 29 11.93 -3.86 15.67
C MET A 29 11.57 -5.09 16.52
N ALA A 30 10.69 -4.99 17.52
CA ALA A 30 10.19 -6.15 18.28
C ALA A 30 9.01 -6.89 17.60
N VAL A 31 8.10 -6.17 16.92
CA VAL A 31 6.94 -6.78 16.23
C VAL A 31 7.33 -7.46 14.92
N VAL A 32 8.30 -6.88 14.20
CA VAL A 32 8.84 -7.47 12.97
C VAL A 32 10.22 -8.08 13.15
N GLY A 33 10.86 -8.05 14.33
CA GLY A 33 12.18 -8.67 14.65
C GLY A 33 13.42 -7.98 14.06
N LEU A 34 13.29 -6.70 13.70
CA LEU A 34 14.28 -5.92 12.95
C LEU A 34 15.41 -5.33 13.81
N THR A 35 16.05 -6.06 14.72
CA THR A 35 17.30 -5.57 15.31
C THR A 35 18.49 -6.04 14.49
N GLY A 36 18.93 -5.19 13.55
CA GLY A 36 20.31 -5.19 13.08
C GLY A 36 20.61 -5.97 11.79
N SER A 37 21.42 -5.30 10.98
CA SER A 37 22.21 -5.76 9.83
C SER A 37 21.49 -6.32 8.59
N GLN A 38 22.05 -5.94 7.44
CA GLN A 38 21.80 -6.51 6.13
C GLN A 38 21.73 -8.05 6.20
N GLY A 39 20.59 -8.62 5.83
CA GLY A 39 20.38 -10.07 5.81
C GLY A 39 18.90 -10.42 5.61
N GLY A 40 18.63 -11.66 5.18
CA GLY A 40 17.33 -12.18 4.69
C GLY A 40 16.13 -12.10 5.65
N PHE A 41 16.24 -11.39 6.76
CA PHE A 41 15.16 -11.10 7.68
C PHE A 41 14.26 -9.94 7.20
N PHE A 42 14.84 -8.86 6.66
CA PHE A 42 14.08 -7.80 5.98
C PHE A 42 13.32 -8.35 4.76
N GLU A 43 13.99 -9.20 3.99
CA GLU A 43 13.40 -9.90 2.86
C GLU A 43 12.21 -10.77 3.28
N LYS A 44 12.31 -11.47 4.43
CA LYS A 44 11.18 -12.23 5.01
C LYS A 44 10.00 -11.34 5.41
N VAL A 45 10.26 -10.17 6.00
CA VAL A 45 9.20 -9.23 6.42
C VAL A 45 8.52 -8.60 5.19
N GLU A 46 9.30 -8.18 4.20
CA GLU A 46 8.81 -7.69 2.91
C GLU A 46 7.93 -8.75 2.22
N THR A 47 8.46 -9.97 2.09
CA THR A 47 7.73 -11.14 1.54
C THR A 47 6.44 -11.41 2.31
N ARG A 48 6.46 -11.42 3.64
CA ARG A 48 5.26 -11.64 4.46
C ARG A 48 4.21 -10.55 4.25
N THR A 49 4.66 -9.31 4.08
CA THR A 49 3.79 -8.14 3.87
C THR A 49 3.13 -8.21 2.49
N LEU A 50 3.93 -8.49 1.45
CA LEU A 50 3.45 -8.69 0.08
C LEU A 50 2.47 -9.87 0.00
N ASN A 51 2.74 -10.99 0.67
CA ASN A 51 1.80 -12.11 0.78
C ASN A 51 0.49 -11.71 1.48
N THR A 52 0.56 -10.93 2.56
CA THR A 52 -0.64 -10.45 3.27
C THR A 52 -1.51 -9.56 2.37
N ILE A 53 -0.89 -8.68 1.57
CA ILE A 53 -1.59 -7.84 0.59
C ILE A 53 -2.22 -8.71 -0.50
N LYS A 54 -1.45 -9.67 -1.06
CA LYS A 54 -1.93 -10.64 -2.05
C LYS A 54 -3.15 -11.42 -1.56
N GLU A 55 -3.12 -11.95 -0.34
CA GLU A 55 -4.26 -12.62 0.28
C GLU A 55 -5.50 -11.72 0.39
N GLY A 56 -5.31 -10.44 0.71
CA GLY A 56 -6.37 -9.44 0.73
C GLY A 56 -7.01 -9.23 -0.64
N LEU A 57 -6.18 -9.11 -1.67
CA LEU A 57 -6.64 -8.97 -3.05
C LEU A 57 -7.33 -10.23 -3.57
N ASP A 58 -6.87 -11.42 -3.18
CA ASP A 58 -7.56 -12.68 -3.49
C ASP A 58 -8.95 -12.74 -2.85
N LYS A 59 -9.08 -12.29 -1.60
CA LYS A 59 -10.39 -12.19 -0.92
C LYS A 59 -11.30 -11.18 -1.61
N LEU A 60 -10.76 -10.02 -2.01
CA LEU A 60 -11.52 -9.01 -2.75
C LEU A 60 -11.97 -9.56 -4.12
N ALA A 61 -11.07 -10.20 -4.86
CA ALA A 61 -11.35 -10.79 -6.15
C ALA A 61 -12.42 -11.90 -6.09
N LYS A 62 -12.54 -12.62 -4.96
CA LYS A 62 -13.62 -13.60 -4.74
C LYS A 62 -14.99 -12.95 -4.54
N LYS A 63 -15.03 -11.70 -4.06
CA LYS A 63 -16.28 -10.92 -3.88
C LYS A 63 -16.72 -10.23 -5.18
N MET A 64 -15.78 -9.95 -6.07
CA MET A 64 -16.03 -9.31 -7.37
C MET A 64 -16.40 -10.31 -8.45
N ASP A 65 -17.19 -9.91 -9.45
CA ASP A 65 -17.45 -10.74 -10.64
C ASP A 65 -16.28 -10.76 -11.62
N LYS A 66 -16.34 -11.63 -12.64
CA LYS A 66 -15.22 -11.89 -13.59
C LYS A 66 -14.78 -10.68 -14.43
N SER A 67 -15.60 -9.62 -14.48
CA SER A 67 -15.39 -8.43 -15.31
C SER A 67 -15.78 -7.16 -14.57
N ASP A 68 -15.67 -7.22 -13.24
CA ASP A 68 -16.17 -6.19 -12.36
C ASP A 68 -15.12 -5.09 -12.13
N LYS A 69 -15.61 -3.87 -11.97
CA LYS A 69 -14.80 -2.69 -11.70
C LYS A 69 -15.38 -1.99 -10.49
N LEU A 70 -14.59 -1.91 -9.43
CA LEU A 70 -14.86 -1.07 -8.28
C LEU A 70 -14.20 0.28 -8.52
N SER A 71 -14.93 1.36 -8.29
CA SER A 71 -14.39 2.72 -8.28
C SER A 71 -14.95 3.46 -7.09
N TYR A 72 -14.07 4.04 -6.30
CA TYR A 72 -14.36 4.77 -5.09
C TYR A 72 -13.61 6.11 -5.13
N VAL A 73 -14.31 7.18 -4.79
CA VAL A 73 -13.71 8.48 -4.52
C VAL A 73 -14.09 8.81 -3.08
N SER A 74 -13.12 9.24 -2.27
CA SER A 74 -13.39 9.65 -0.89
C SER A 74 -14.33 10.86 -0.85
N ASP A 75 -15.09 10.98 0.24
CA ASP A 75 -16.09 12.05 0.40
C ASP A 75 -15.49 13.46 0.28
N ASP A 76 -14.22 13.61 0.64
CA ASP A 76 -13.45 14.85 0.52
C ASP A 76 -12.72 15.04 -0.82
N GLY A 77 -12.85 14.07 -1.75
CA GLY A 77 -12.25 14.11 -3.08
C GLY A 77 -10.72 14.05 -3.10
N ILE A 78 -10.10 13.60 -2.01
CA ILE A 78 -8.65 13.49 -1.85
C ILE A 78 -8.12 12.16 -2.41
N ALA A 79 -8.85 11.07 -2.23
CA ALA A 79 -8.47 9.75 -2.69
C ALA A 79 -9.39 9.25 -3.79
N ASN A 80 -8.81 8.63 -4.82
CA ASN A 80 -9.50 7.85 -5.83
C ASN A 80 -8.90 6.44 -5.85
N VAL A 81 -9.73 5.44 -5.65
CA VAL A 81 -9.34 4.03 -5.67
C VAL A 81 -10.14 3.32 -6.72
N THR A 82 -9.45 2.66 -7.64
CA THR A 82 -10.05 1.81 -8.66
C THR A 82 -9.51 0.40 -8.51
N ALA A 83 -10.40 -0.59 -8.52
CA ALA A 83 -10.02 -1.99 -8.62
C ALA A 83 -10.66 -2.62 -9.85
N LYS A 84 -9.87 -3.35 -10.62
CA LYS A 84 -10.30 -4.08 -11.81
C LYS A 84 -9.85 -5.51 -11.69
N LYS A 85 -10.79 -6.42 -11.91
CA LYS A 85 -10.53 -7.85 -11.97
C LYS A 85 -10.69 -8.34 -13.40
N ASP A 86 -9.81 -9.23 -13.81
CA ASP A 86 -10.01 -10.08 -14.98
C ASP A 86 -9.90 -11.57 -14.62
N SER A 87 -9.73 -12.43 -15.62
CA SER A 87 -9.71 -13.88 -15.43
C SER A 87 -8.43 -14.39 -14.75
N LYS A 88 -7.35 -13.61 -14.74
CA LYS A 88 -6.01 -14.01 -14.27
C LYS A 88 -5.40 -13.04 -13.28
N GLU A 89 -5.88 -11.81 -13.24
CA GLU A 89 -5.23 -10.73 -12.50
C GLU A 89 -6.23 -9.82 -11.80
N MET A 90 -5.73 -9.19 -10.75
CA MET A 90 -6.37 -8.11 -10.00
C MET A 90 -5.45 -6.89 -10.08
N LEU A 91 -6.01 -5.77 -10.53
CA LEU A 91 -5.33 -4.48 -10.61
C LEU A 91 -6.03 -3.50 -9.68
N VAL A 92 -5.28 -2.91 -8.75
CA VAL A 92 -5.74 -1.82 -7.90
C VAL A 92 -4.89 -0.59 -8.19
N ILE A 93 -5.54 0.54 -8.46
CA ILE A 93 -4.93 1.83 -8.69
C ILE A 93 -5.45 2.77 -7.60
N ILE A 94 -4.55 3.32 -6.82
CA ILE A 94 -4.83 4.28 -5.76
C ILE A 94 -4.18 5.60 -6.16
N TYR A 95 -4.95 6.67 -6.16
CA TYR A 95 -4.44 8.02 -6.35
C TYR A 95 -4.84 8.87 -5.15
N ILE A 96 -3.89 9.56 -4.55
CA ILE A 96 -4.10 10.45 -3.42
C ILE A 96 -3.54 11.82 -3.79
N ASP A 97 -4.42 12.82 -3.80
CA ASP A 97 -4.05 14.22 -3.93
C ASP A 97 -3.87 14.82 -2.55
N GLY A 98 -2.71 14.54 -1.97
CA GLY A 98 -2.32 15.07 -0.69
C GLY A 98 -2.61 16.56 -0.64
N SER A 99 -2.39 17.32 -1.74
CA SER A 99 -2.41 18.80 -1.85
C SER A 99 -3.68 19.52 -1.35
N LYS A 100 -4.72 18.75 -1.04
CA LYS A 100 -6.00 19.20 -0.48
C LYS A 100 -6.17 18.97 1.04
N LEU A 101 -5.27 18.22 1.69
CA LEU A 101 -5.32 17.97 3.13
C LEU A 101 -5.02 19.24 3.95
N PRO A 102 -5.77 19.50 5.03
CA PRO A 102 -5.45 20.59 5.95
C PRO A 102 -4.08 20.39 6.62
N GLU A 103 -3.32 21.47 6.79
CA GLU A 103 -1.99 21.43 7.44
C GLU A 103 -2.03 20.77 8.83
N ALA A 104 -3.10 21.03 9.59
CA ALA A 104 -3.32 20.45 10.92
C ALA A 104 -3.54 18.93 10.88
N THR A 105 -4.09 18.40 9.79
CA THR A 105 -4.25 16.96 9.57
C THR A 105 -2.90 16.32 9.28
N CYS A 106 -2.09 16.94 8.42
CA CYS A 106 -0.77 16.43 8.06
C CYS A 106 0.22 16.42 9.24
N LYS A 107 0.02 17.29 10.23
CA LYS A 107 0.78 17.29 11.49
C LYS A 107 0.24 16.30 12.54
N ASN A 108 -0.95 15.73 12.32
CA ASN A 108 -1.58 14.79 13.24
C ASN A 108 -1.57 13.37 12.69
N TYR A 109 -0.68 12.58 13.26
CA TYR A 109 -0.36 11.23 12.79
C TYR A 109 -1.50 10.22 12.92
N SER A 110 -2.29 10.31 14.01
CA SER A 110 -3.46 9.44 14.16
C SER A 110 -4.44 9.72 13.04
N LYS A 111 -4.70 10.99 12.75
CA LYS A 111 -5.63 11.38 11.69
C LYS A 111 -5.18 10.90 10.32
N VAL A 112 -3.89 11.00 10.00
CA VAL A 112 -3.37 10.49 8.72
C VAL A 112 -3.53 8.98 8.60
N ASN A 113 -3.27 8.22 9.67
CA ASN A 113 -3.48 6.76 9.67
C ASN A 113 -4.96 6.39 9.52
N ASP A 114 -5.85 7.12 10.20
CA ASP A 114 -7.28 6.91 10.11
C ASP A 114 -7.78 7.18 8.68
N LEU A 115 -7.30 8.25 8.04
CA LEU A 115 -7.59 8.55 6.63
C LEU A 115 -7.05 7.47 5.68
N ALA A 116 -5.83 6.97 5.90
CA ALA A 116 -5.29 5.89 5.07
C ALA A 116 -6.15 4.62 5.15
N LYS A 117 -6.58 4.24 6.36
CA LYS A 117 -7.50 3.12 6.57
C LYS A 117 -8.84 3.37 5.88
N GLU A 118 -9.39 4.57 6.04
CA GLU A 118 -10.67 4.96 5.43
C GLU A 118 -10.63 4.92 3.91
N TYR A 119 -9.62 5.55 3.30
CA TYR A 119 -9.46 5.64 1.85
C TYR A 119 -9.23 4.29 1.20
N LEU A 120 -8.49 3.39 1.87
CA LEU A 120 -8.13 2.09 1.32
C LEU A 120 -9.09 0.97 1.70
N LYS A 121 -9.98 1.17 2.68
CA LYS A 121 -11.03 0.22 3.11
C LYS A 121 -11.79 -0.46 1.97
N PRO A 122 -12.13 0.21 0.84
CA PRO A 122 -12.83 -0.44 -0.26
C PRO A 122 -12.06 -1.60 -0.92
N VAL A 123 -10.73 -1.60 -0.80
CA VAL A 123 -9.85 -2.56 -1.49
C VAL A 123 -8.91 -3.33 -0.56
N LEU A 124 -8.58 -2.77 0.60
CA LEU A 124 -7.65 -3.33 1.57
C LEU A 124 -8.24 -3.22 2.99
N GLU A 125 -8.18 -4.31 3.74
CA GLU A 125 -8.42 -4.34 5.17
C GLU A 125 -7.30 -3.59 5.91
N GLU A 126 -7.54 -3.25 7.17
CA GLU A 126 -6.60 -2.48 8.00
C GLU A 126 -5.19 -3.09 8.01
N LYS A 127 -5.06 -4.40 8.23
CA LYS A 127 -3.76 -5.08 8.24
C LYS A 127 -3.00 -4.90 6.91
N GLN A 128 -3.71 -4.95 5.78
CA GLN A 128 -3.10 -4.81 4.45
C GLN A 128 -2.74 -3.36 4.16
N THR A 129 -3.59 -2.42 4.57
CA THR A 129 -3.33 -0.99 4.50
C THR A 129 -2.07 -0.62 5.27
N MET A 130 -1.96 -1.06 6.53
CA MET A 130 -0.76 -0.81 7.34
C MET A 130 0.48 -1.48 6.75
N GLY A 131 0.33 -2.69 6.19
CA GLY A 131 1.39 -3.39 5.47
C GLY A 131 1.89 -2.57 4.28
N LEU A 132 1.00 -2.10 3.41
CA LEU A 132 1.33 -1.28 2.24
C LEU A 132 2.07 0.00 2.64
N CYS A 133 1.59 0.70 3.66
CA CYS A 133 2.26 1.91 4.16
C CYS A 133 3.68 1.60 4.67
N SER A 134 3.85 0.51 5.42
CA SER A 134 5.16 0.13 5.96
C SER A 134 6.17 -0.29 4.89
N LEU A 135 5.70 -0.87 3.79
CA LEU A 135 6.52 -1.45 2.73
C LEU A 135 7.38 -0.43 1.98
N PHE A 136 6.88 0.81 1.82
CA PHE A 136 7.52 1.85 1.02
C PHE A 136 8.14 2.98 1.85
N PHE A 137 7.89 2.98 3.15
CA PHE A 137 8.23 4.05 4.07
C PHE A 137 9.71 4.37 4.13
N SER A 138 10.55 3.34 4.35
CA SER A 138 11.99 3.55 4.59
C SER A 138 12.63 4.09 3.31
N ASP A 139 12.33 3.41 2.20
CA ASP A 139 12.86 3.75 0.89
C ASP A 139 12.42 5.14 0.45
N ALA A 140 11.14 5.51 0.65
CA ALA A 140 10.63 6.84 0.29
C ALA A 140 11.28 7.95 1.13
N TYR A 141 11.53 7.70 2.41
CA TYR A 141 12.18 8.66 3.29
C TYR A 141 13.65 8.87 2.93
N ASP A 142 14.35 7.78 2.57
CA ASP A 142 15.75 7.84 2.15
C ASP A 142 15.90 8.60 0.83
N GLU A 143 15.00 8.41 -0.14
CA GLU A 143 14.97 9.18 -1.38
C GLU A 143 14.69 10.67 -1.11
N TYR A 144 13.71 10.97 -0.27
CA TYR A 144 13.40 12.36 0.13
C TYR A 144 14.61 13.05 0.79
N LYS A 145 15.32 12.36 1.68
CA LYS A 145 16.52 12.89 2.34
C LYS A 145 17.66 13.21 1.37
N LYS A 146 17.71 12.55 0.22
CA LYS A 146 18.66 12.85 -0.86
C LYS A 146 18.24 14.07 -1.70
N GLY A 147 17.11 14.70 -1.37
CA GLY A 147 16.55 15.84 -2.11
C GLY A 147 15.76 15.43 -3.35
N ILE A 148 15.45 14.14 -3.51
CA ILE A 148 14.67 13.63 -4.65
C ILE A 148 13.20 13.94 -4.41
N THR A 149 12.60 14.67 -5.35
CA THR A 149 11.21 15.13 -5.25
C THR A 149 10.23 14.23 -5.98
N ARG A 150 10.68 13.47 -6.99
CA ARG A 150 9.89 12.44 -7.66
C ARG A 150 10.41 11.08 -7.24
N ILE A 151 9.63 10.39 -6.42
CA ILE A 151 10.01 9.13 -5.79
C ILE A 151 9.24 8.02 -6.49
N GLU A 152 9.98 7.05 -7.04
CA GLU A 152 9.43 5.89 -7.71
C GLU A 152 10.00 4.64 -7.06
N LEU A 153 9.14 3.82 -6.48
CA LEU A 153 9.51 2.62 -5.74
C LEU A 153 8.72 1.44 -6.23
N VAL A 154 9.38 0.29 -6.35
CA VAL A 154 8.75 -0.94 -6.83
C VAL A 154 9.11 -2.08 -5.90
N LYS A 155 8.09 -2.84 -5.49
CA LYS A 155 8.22 -4.03 -4.64
C LYS A 155 7.58 -5.21 -5.36
N LYS A 156 8.28 -6.33 -5.45
CA LYS A 156 7.85 -7.50 -6.23
C LYS A 156 8.08 -8.79 -5.47
N GLN A 157 7.12 -9.68 -5.58
CA GLN A 157 7.23 -11.08 -5.16
C GLN A 157 6.38 -11.93 -6.12
N GLU A 158 6.49 -13.25 -6.03
CA GLU A 158 5.72 -14.18 -6.85
C GLU A 158 4.21 -13.86 -6.85
N GLY A 159 3.72 -13.43 -8.01
CA GLY A 159 2.31 -13.12 -8.22
C GLY A 159 1.84 -11.80 -7.61
N ILE A 160 2.73 -10.90 -7.17
CA ILE A 160 2.36 -9.54 -6.78
C ILE A 160 3.45 -8.52 -7.13
N THR A 161 3.05 -7.38 -7.68
CA THR A 161 3.90 -6.22 -7.93
C THR A 161 3.17 -4.99 -7.41
N ILE A 162 3.88 -4.16 -6.65
CA ILE A 162 3.39 -2.88 -6.18
C ILE A 162 4.35 -1.79 -6.63
N GLU A 163 3.82 -0.79 -7.33
CA GLU A 163 4.54 0.38 -7.79
C GLU A 163 3.98 1.60 -7.07
N CYS A 164 4.86 2.41 -6.49
CA CYS A 164 4.51 3.61 -5.74
C CYS A 164 5.22 4.80 -6.38
N PHE A 165 4.44 5.79 -6.79
CA PHE A 165 4.91 7.01 -7.43
C PHE A 165 4.45 8.20 -6.59
N GLY A 166 5.39 8.99 -6.07
CA GLY A 166 5.11 10.18 -5.28
C GLY A 166 5.82 11.40 -5.86
N ASP A 167 5.15 12.54 -5.87
CA ASP A 167 5.75 13.83 -6.21
C ASP A 167 5.61 14.80 -5.03
N THR A 168 6.74 15.13 -4.42
CA THR A 168 6.81 15.99 -3.25
C THR A 168 6.66 17.47 -3.55
N SER A 169 6.69 17.87 -4.82
CA SER A 169 6.38 19.25 -5.22
C SER A 169 4.88 19.48 -5.34
N SER A 170 4.14 18.47 -5.80
CA SER A 170 2.69 18.55 -5.98
C SER A 170 1.89 17.90 -4.85
N GLY A 171 2.52 17.09 -3.99
CA GLY A 171 1.86 16.35 -2.92
C GLY A 171 0.98 15.19 -3.41
N LYS A 172 1.25 14.69 -4.62
CA LYS A 172 0.45 13.63 -5.25
C LYS A 172 1.12 12.27 -5.08
N LEU A 173 0.30 11.24 -4.86
CA LEU A 173 0.70 9.85 -4.75
C LEU A 173 -0.14 8.99 -5.70
N SER A 174 0.50 8.04 -6.36
CA SER A 174 -0.13 6.96 -7.11
C SER A 174 0.46 5.63 -6.68
N VAL A 175 -0.39 4.65 -6.35
CA VAL A 175 0.03 3.28 -6.06
C VAL A 175 -0.70 2.34 -7.00
N ASN A 176 0.06 1.54 -7.75
CA ASN A 176 -0.45 0.50 -8.63
C ASN A 176 -0.11 -0.86 -8.02
N ILE A 177 -1.11 -1.65 -7.69
CA ILE A 177 -0.94 -3.01 -7.19
C ILE A 177 -1.48 -3.98 -8.24
N LYS A 178 -0.60 -4.85 -8.73
CA LYS A 178 -0.94 -5.93 -9.65
C LYS A 178 -0.74 -7.26 -8.95
N SER A 179 -1.79 -8.06 -8.84
CA SER A 179 -1.75 -9.40 -8.24
C SER A 179 -2.24 -10.44 -9.23
N THR A 180 -1.56 -11.57 -9.35
CA THR A 180 -2.10 -12.73 -10.05
C THR A 180 -3.16 -13.38 -9.19
N LEU A 181 -4.21 -13.90 -9.84
CA LEU A 181 -5.27 -14.66 -9.20
C LEU A 181 -4.97 -16.15 -9.37
N PRO A 182 -5.19 -16.98 -8.33
CA PRO A 182 -5.07 -18.42 -8.48
C PRO A 182 -6.06 -18.91 -9.53
N GLU A 183 -5.62 -19.86 -10.36
CA GLU A 183 -6.51 -20.50 -11.34
C GLU A 183 -7.74 -21.06 -10.62
N LYS A 184 -8.93 -20.85 -11.20
CA LYS A 184 -10.15 -21.49 -10.69
C LYS A 184 -9.96 -22.99 -10.79
N THR A 185 -9.67 -23.65 -9.67
CA THR A 185 -9.75 -25.10 -9.57
C THR A 185 -11.18 -25.49 -9.92
N THR A 186 -11.37 -26.18 -11.04
CA THR A 186 -12.69 -26.67 -11.40
C THR A 186 -13.10 -27.77 -10.44
N PHE A 187 -14.40 -28.04 -10.35
CA PHE A 187 -14.92 -29.14 -9.54
C PHE A 187 -14.26 -30.49 -9.91
N LEU A 188 -13.94 -30.67 -11.20
CA LEU A 188 -13.19 -31.81 -11.73
C LEU A 188 -11.75 -31.86 -11.21
N ASP A 189 -11.04 -30.72 -11.14
CA ASP A 189 -9.68 -30.67 -10.59
C ASP A 189 -9.64 -31.02 -9.10
N ARG A 190 -10.67 -30.62 -8.34
CA ARG A 190 -10.80 -31.00 -6.92
C ARG A 190 -11.02 -32.51 -6.76
N ILE A 191 -11.88 -33.10 -7.58
CA ILE A 191 -12.11 -34.56 -7.56
C ILE A 191 -10.84 -35.31 -7.94
N LYS A 192 -10.13 -34.85 -8.99
CA LYS A 192 -8.91 -35.49 -9.49
C LYS A 192 -7.78 -35.44 -8.44
N ASN A 193 -7.60 -34.32 -7.76
CA ASN A 193 -6.60 -34.18 -6.70
C ASN A 193 -6.93 -35.02 -5.46
N MET A 194 -8.22 -35.22 -5.15
CA MET A 194 -8.65 -36.06 -4.04
C MET A 194 -8.51 -37.56 -4.34
N LEU A 195 -8.58 -37.96 -5.61
CA LEU A 195 -8.35 -39.33 -6.08
C LEU A 195 -6.86 -39.68 -6.20
N LEU A 196 -6.02 -38.69 -6.52
CA LEU A 196 -4.57 -38.88 -6.70
C LEU A 196 -3.76 -38.72 -5.40
N SER A 197 -4.37 -38.29 -4.29
CA SER A 197 -3.71 -38.18 -2.97
C SER A 197 -3.80 -39.47 -2.14
N LYS A 198 -3.99 -40.63 -2.77
CA LYS A 198 -4.04 -41.95 -2.11
C LYS A 198 -2.83 -42.78 -2.48
#